data_AF-R7M0E3-F1
#
_entry.id   AF-R7M0E3-F1
#
_cell.length_a   1.000
_cell.length_b   1.000
_cell.length_c   1.000
_cell.angle_alpha   90.00
_cell.angle_beta   90.00
_cell.angle_gamma   90.00
#
_symmetry.space_group_name_H-M   'P 1'
#
loop_
_entity.id
_entity.type
_entity.pdbx_description
1 polymer ?
#
loop_
_entity_poly.entity_id
_entity_poly.type
_entity_poly.pdbx_seq_one_letter_code
_entity_poly.pdbx_strand_id
1 'polypeptide(L)'
;MVTDPQTQQDLKETIHHAKSTTVKADKILGVVTDAQVQADVLYNDKKGKWRTDMGVKLPLKEDTYAYLGVSDIGDRDKVDFHYNKKLNKYIWGRAGVMEGEFGVGADWILSPKFKLFTDFYDFDDAKLKVGAEWAFSPKLSLIGESMDVLDHGSDTTYLGLRARF
;
A
#
# COMPACT_ATOMS: atom_id res chain seq x y z
N MET A 1 -35.82 -43.59 18.57
CA MET A 1 -34.77 -42.67 18.07
C MET A 1 -35.47 -41.65 17.21
N VAL A 2 -35.82 -40.49 17.78
CA VAL A 2 -36.47 -39.42 17.02
C VAL A 2 -35.34 -38.53 16.53
N THR A 3 -34.87 -38.80 15.32
CA THR A 3 -33.95 -37.90 14.62
C THR A 3 -34.82 -36.80 14.03
N ASP A 4 -35.00 -35.73 14.79
CA ASP A 4 -35.76 -34.56 14.38
C ASP A 4 -35.10 -33.96 13.12
N PRO A 5 -35.81 -33.85 11.99
CA PRO A 5 -35.29 -33.27 10.75
C PRO A 5 -34.70 -31.86 10.93
N GLN A 6 -35.21 -31.10 11.90
CA GLN A 6 -34.67 -29.76 12.22
C GLN A 6 -33.27 -29.85 12.83
N THR A 7 -33.01 -30.83 13.70
CA THR A 7 -31.68 -31.01 14.32
C THR A 7 -30.61 -31.34 13.28
N GLN A 8 -30.93 -32.08 12.21
CA GLN A 8 -29.98 -32.34 11.12
C GLN A 8 -29.68 -31.09 10.27
N GLN A 9 -30.68 -30.23 10.04
CA GLN A 9 -30.49 -28.97 9.33
C GLN A 9 -29.65 -28.00 10.15
N ASP A 10 -29.96 -27.83 11.44
CA ASP A 10 -29.22 -26.94 12.34
C ASP A 10 -27.76 -27.39 12.51
N LEU A 11 -27.49 -28.69 12.58
CA LEU A 11 -26.12 -29.23 12.60
C LEU A 11 -25.38 -28.96 11.29
N LYS A 12 -26.06 -29.10 10.14
CA LYS A 12 -25.46 -28.83 8.83
C LYS A 12 -25.17 -27.34 8.63
N GLU A 13 -26.08 -26.48 9.06
CA GLU A 13 -25.89 -25.03 9.08
C GLU A 13 -24.78 -24.64 10.05
N THR A 14 -24.77 -25.16 11.27
CA THR A 14 -23.73 -24.88 12.27
C THR A 14 -22.35 -25.33 11.78
N ILE A 15 -22.23 -26.51 11.17
CA ILE A 15 -20.98 -26.96 10.56
C ILE A 15 -20.55 -26.04 9.41
N HIS A 16 -21.50 -25.58 8.59
CA HIS A 16 -21.23 -24.65 7.49
C HIS A 16 -20.82 -23.25 8.00
N HIS A 17 -21.47 -22.76 9.05
CA HIS A 17 -21.15 -21.50 9.73
C HIS A 17 -19.83 -21.56 10.47
N ALA A 18 -19.55 -22.65 11.19
CA ALA A 18 -18.27 -22.88 11.84
C ALA A 18 -17.15 -22.93 10.80
N LYS A 19 -17.29 -23.72 9.74
CA LYS A 19 -16.30 -23.80 8.65
C LYS A 19 -16.07 -22.45 7.98
N SER A 20 -17.12 -21.71 7.66
CA SER A 20 -16.99 -20.39 7.03
C SER A 20 -16.43 -19.33 7.99
N THR A 21 -16.71 -19.41 9.29
CA THR A 21 -16.17 -18.51 10.32
C THR A 21 -14.70 -18.80 10.58
N THR A 22 -14.31 -20.08 10.69
CA THR A 22 -12.90 -20.50 10.81
C THR A 22 -12.09 -20.05 9.59
N VAL A 23 -12.60 -20.27 8.37
CA VAL A 23 -11.92 -19.81 7.14
C VAL A 23 -11.76 -18.28 7.11
N LYS A 24 -12.74 -17.52 7.61
CA LYS A 24 -12.63 -16.06 7.72
C LYS A 24 -11.61 -15.65 8.80
N ALA A 25 -11.61 -16.32 9.95
CA ALA A 25 -10.68 -16.06 11.03
C ALA A 25 -9.23 -16.36 10.61
N ASP A 26 -8.98 -17.53 10.02
CA ASP A 26 -7.66 -17.93 9.52
C ASP A 26 -7.15 -16.95 8.45
N LYS A 27 -8.05 -16.50 7.56
CA LYS A 27 -7.71 -15.49 6.55
C LYS A 27 -7.35 -14.15 7.20
N ILE A 28 -8.15 -13.65 8.14
CA ILE A 28 -7.86 -12.38 8.84
C ILE A 28 -6.54 -12.48 9.61
N LEU A 29 -6.31 -13.58 10.31
CA LEU A 29 -5.06 -13.84 11.03
C LEU A 29 -3.87 -13.85 10.07
N GLY A 30 -3.98 -14.50 8.91
CA GLY A 30 -2.94 -14.51 7.88
C GLY A 30 -2.61 -13.12 7.33
N VAL A 31 -3.62 -12.28 7.07
CA VAL A 31 -3.42 -10.89 6.64
C VAL A 31 -2.67 -10.07 7.71
N VAL A 32 -2.98 -10.29 8.99
CA VAL A 32 -2.33 -9.59 10.11
C VAL A 32 -0.90 -10.06 10.33
N THR A 33 -0.61 -11.36 10.14
CA THR A 33 0.75 -11.89 10.28
C THR A 33 1.68 -11.48 9.14
N ASP A 34 1.14 -11.31 7.93
CA ASP A 34 1.92 -10.91 6.75
C ASP A 34 1.94 -9.39 6.53
N ALA A 35 1.38 -8.63 7.47
CA ALA A 35 1.41 -7.18 7.44
C ALA A 35 2.86 -6.68 7.45
N GLN A 36 3.23 -5.88 6.46
CA GLN A 36 4.54 -5.27 6.38
C GLN A 36 4.44 -3.81 6.76
N VAL A 37 5.16 -3.42 7.82
CA VAL A 37 5.24 -2.02 8.22
C VAL A 37 6.38 -1.36 7.46
N GLN A 38 6.16 -0.14 6.99
CA GLN A 38 7.16 0.69 6.34
C GLN A 38 7.21 2.08 6.97
N ALA A 39 8.41 2.64 7.00
CA ALA A 39 8.66 4.01 7.45
C ALA A 39 9.70 4.65 6.55
N ASP A 40 9.43 5.87 6.11
CA ASP A 40 10.21 6.61 5.14
C ASP A 40 10.65 7.94 5.74
N VAL A 41 11.91 8.31 5.49
CA VAL A 41 12.44 9.63 5.84
C VAL A 41 13.08 10.20 4.57
N LEU A 42 12.55 11.34 4.15
CA LEU A 42 12.80 11.99 2.87
C LEU A 42 13.28 13.42 3.11
N TYR A 43 14.25 13.88 2.32
CA TYR A 43 14.80 15.23 2.38
C TYR A 43 14.72 15.91 1.02
N ASN A 44 14.22 17.14 1.00
CA ASN A 44 14.22 18.03 -0.16
C ASN A 44 15.30 19.09 0.03
N ASP A 45 16.37 18.96 -0.75
CA ASP A 45 17.54 19.86 -0.70
C ASP A 45 17.19 21.30 -1.07
N LYS A 46 16.31 21.50 -2.05
CA LYS A 46 15.94 22.83 -2.54
C LYS A 46 15.14 23.65 -1.53
N LYS A 47 14.25 22.99 -0.78
CA LYS A 47 13.39 23.65 0.23
C LYS A 47 13.91 23.47 1.65
N GLY A 48 14.96 22.69 1.85
CA GLY A 48 15.48 22.35 3.17
C GLY A 48 14.46 21.63 4.06
N LYS A 49 13.50 20.91 3.46
CA LYS A 49 12.38 20.30 4.17
C LYS A 49 12.57 18.79 4.35
N TRP A 50 12.21 18.31 5.53
CA TRP A 50 12.11 16.89 5.85
C TRP A 50 10.66 16.44 5.72
N ARG A 51 10.47 15.23 5.21
CA ARG A 51 9.19 14.55 5.11
C ARG A 51 9.34 13.17 5.74
N THR A 52 8.38 12.80 6.59
CA THR A 52 8.33 11.49 7.21
C THR A 52 7.01 10.84 6.87
N ASP A 53 7.07 9.62 6.35
CA ASP A 53 5.88 8.84 6.01
C ASP A 53 5.92 7.50 6.74
N MET A 54 4.76 6.99 7.12
CA MET A 54 4.62 5.68 7.74
C MET A 54 3.40 4.97 7.18
N GLY A 55 3.50 3.65 7.01
CA GLY A 55 2.36 2.89 6.56
C GLY A 55 2.50 1.40 6.74
N VAL A 56 1.39 0.72 6.48
CA VAL A 56 1.26 -0.72 6.58
C VAL A 56 0.71 -1.25 5.28
N LYS A 57 1.43 -2.21 4.71
CA LYS A 57 0.98 -3.01 3.59
C LYS A 57 0.32 -4.27 4.13
N LEU A 58 -0.95 -4.47 3.78
CA LEU A 58 -1.76 -5.62 4.17
C LEU A 58 -1.99 -6.52 2.96
N PRO A 59 -1.27 -7.65 2.83
CA PRO A 59 -1.51 -8.62 1.76
C PRO A 59 -2.94 -9.17 1.88
N LEU A 60 -3.73 -9.11 0.81
CA LEU A 60 -5.12 -9.62 0.81
C LEU A 60 -5.23 -10.97 0.12
N LYS A 61 -4.46 -11.14 -0.96
CA LYS A 61 -4.26 -12.36 -1.77
C LYS A 61 -2.85 -12.31 -2.37
N GLU A 62 -2.41 -13.38 -3.03
CA GLU A 62 -1.09 -13.45 -3.68
C GLU A 62 -0.80 -12.30 -4.67
N ASP A 63 -1.85 -11.78 -5.32
CA ASP A 63 -1.76 -10.75 -6.36
C ASP A 63 -2.33 -9.39 -5.94
N THR A 64 -2.73 -9.22 -4.68
CA THR A 64 -3.42 -8.00 -4.21
C THR A 64 -3.05 -7.63 -2.78
N TYR A 65 -2.93 -6.33 -2.51
CA TYR A 65 -2.73 -5.81 -1.16
C TYR A 65 -3.41 -4.45 -0.98
N ALA A 66 -3.80 -4.15 0.26
CA ALA A 66 -4.19 -2.80 0.65
C ALA A 66 -3.00 -2.09 1.31
N TYR A 67 -2.91 -0.79 1.12
CA TYR A 67 -1.97 0.07 1.84
C TYR A 67 -2.74 1.08 2.66
N LEU A 68 -2.29 1.28 3.90
CA LEU A 68 -2.79 2.28 4.83
C LEU A 68 -1.58 3.04 5.33
N GLY A 69 -1.55 4.36 5.18
CA GLY A 69 -0.42 5.17 5.60
C GLY A 69 -0.80 6.58 5.98
N VAL A 70 0.16 7.25 6.58
CA VAL A 70 0.17 8.67 6.84
C VAL A 70 1.45 9.25 6.25
N SER A 71 1.29 10.38 5.58
CA SER A 71 2.33 11.09 4.84
C SER A 71 2.54 12.47 5.43
N ASP A 72 3.76 12.98 5.30
CA ASP A 72 4.16 14.33 5.75
C ASP A 72 3.87 14.58 7.24
N ILE A 73 4.17 13.56 8.06
CA ILE A 73 3.93 13.56 9.51
C ILE A 73 4.68 14.73 10.15
N GLY A 74 3.94 15.65 10.76
CA GLY A 74 4.48 16.81 11.48
C GLY A 74 4.44 18.15 10.75
N ASP A 75 4.02 18.21 9.47
CA ASP A 75 3.68 19.46 8.76
C ASP A 75 2.20 19.44 8.38
N ARG A 76 1.82 18.63 7.38
CA ARG A 76 0.44 18.46 6.92
C ARG A 76 0.12 16.98 6.80
N ASP A 77 -0.26 16.38 7.93
CA ASP A 77 -0.62 14.96 8.00
C ASP A 77 -1.68 14.61 6.94
N LYS A 78 -1.26 13.83 5.95
CA LYS A 78 -2.11 13.33 4.87
C LYS A 78 -2.33 11.84 5.06
N VAL A 79 -3.52 11.36 4.73
CA VAL A 79 -3.83 9.93 4.79
C VAL A 79 -3.69 9.32 3.41
N ASP A 80 -3.03 8.17 3.37
CA ASP A 80 -2.92 7.32 2.18
C ASP A 80 -3.72 6.03 2.40
N PHE A 81 -4.65 5.75 1.50
CA PHE A 81 -5.36 4.50 1.47
C PHE A 81 -5.59 4.05 0.05
N HIS A 82 -4.88 3.01 -0.39
CA HIS A 82 -5.04 2.51 -1.75
C HIS A 82 -5.03 1.00 -1.84
N TYR A 83 -5.81 0.50 -2.78
CA TYR A 83 -5.84 -0.90 -3.17
C TYR A 83 -4.88 -1.12 -4.33
N ASN A 84 -4.11 -2.21 -4.26
CA ASN A 84 -3.05 -2.52 -5.19
C ASN A 84 -3.29 -3.91 -5.77
N LYS A 85 -3.12 -4.04 -7.08
CA LYS A 85 -3.31 -5.29 -7.81
C LYS A 85 -2.18 -5.50 -8.80
N LYS A 86 -1.65 -6.71 -8.83
CA LYS A 86 -0.69 -7.15 -9.83
C LYS A 86 -1.39 -7.27 -11.18
N LEU A 87 -0.97 -6.46 -12.15
CA LEU A 87 -1.53 -6.48 -13.51
C LEU A 87 -0.79 -7.49 -14.39
N ASN A 88 0.52 -7.60 -14.20
CA ASN A 88 1.36 -8.60 -14.86
C ASN A 88 2.63 -8.88 -14.03
N LYS A 89 3.60 -9.61 -14.59
CA LYS A 89 4.86 -9.94 -13.89
C LYS A 89 5.66 -8.72 -13.44
N TYR A 90 5.55 -7.59 -14.14
CA TYR A 90 6.39 -6.40 -13.96
C TYR A 90 5.61 -5.19 -13.44
N ILE A 91 4.27 -5.20 -13.47
CA ILE A 91 3.46 -4.02 -13.17
C ILE A 91 2.45 -4.34 -12.07
N TRP A 92 2.44 -3.49 -11.05
CA TRP A 92 1.35 -3.37 -10.08
C TRP A 92 0.60 -2.07 -10.35
N GLY A 93 -0.73 -2.15 -10.45
CA GLY A 93 -1.58 -0.97 -10.49
C GLY A 93 -2.14 -0.69 -9.11
N ARG A 94 -2.39 0.58 -8.80
CA ARG A 94 -3.01 1.01 -7.55
C ARG A 94 -4.04 2.11 -7.76
N ALA A 95 -5.05 2.13 -6.91
CA ALA A 95 -6.09 3.14 -6.92
C ALA A 95 -6.61 3.38 -5.50
N GLY A 96 -6.91 4.63 -5.16
CA GLY A 96 -7.41 5.02 -3.86
C GLY A 96 -7.01 6.45 -3.51
N VAL A 97 -6.94 6.74 -2.21
CA VAL A 97 -6.47 8.01 -1.68
C VAL A 97 -4.94 7.99 -1.60
N MET A 98 -4.30 8.98 -2.22
CA MET A 98 -2.87 9.22 -2.31
C MET A 98 -2.63 10.68 -1.96
N GLU A 99 -1.80 10.96 -0.97
CA GLU A 99 -1.53 12.32 -0.47
C GLU A 99 -2.80 13.06 0.01
N GLY A 100 -3.80 12.32 0.50
CA GLY A 100 -5.10 12.86 0.91
C GLY A 100 -6.12 13.01 -0.22
N GLU A 101 -5.73 12.80 -1.48
CA GLU A 101 -6.60 13.00 -2.65
C GLU A 101 -6.83 11.69 -3.41
N PHE A 102 -7.95 11.57 -4.11
CA PHE A 102 -8.19 10.37 -4.92
C PHE A 102 -7.23 10.32 -6.13
N GLY A 103 -6.71 9.14 -6.44
CA GLY A 103 -5.72 8.93 -7.48
C GLY A 103 -5.55 7.48 -7.92
N VAL A 104 -4.77 7.33 -8.99
CA VAL A 104 -4.36 6.06 -9.57
C VAL A 104 -2.86 6.06 -9.81
N GLY A 105 -2.24 4.89 -9.74
CA GLY A 105 -0.80 4.79 -9.87
C GLY A 105 -0.35 3.42 -10.34
N ALA A 106 0.94 3.33 -10.62
CA ALA A 106 1.57 2.09 -11.01
C ALA A 106 2.99 1.98 -10.48
N ASP A 107 3.40 0.75 -10.18
CA ASP A 107 4.76 0.36 -9.89
C ASP A 107 5.29 -0.52 -11.03
N TRP A 108 6.41 -0.12 -11.63
CA TRP A 108 7.15 -0.91 -12.61
C TRP A 108 8.36 -1.56 -11.95
N ILE A 109 8.29 -2.87 -11.78
CA ILE A 109 9.36 -3.70 -11.23
C ILE A 109 10.35 -4.04 -12.36
N LEU A 110 11.41 -3.24 -12.48
CA LEU A 110 12.44 -3.48 -13.50
C LEU A 110 13.41 -4.59 -13.07
N SER A 111 13.69 -4.70 -11.77
CA SER A 111 14.45 -5.80 -11.19
C SER A 111 14.00 -6.08 -9.75
N PRO A 112 14.42 -7.19 -9.11
CA PRO A 112 14.11 -7.44 -7.71
C PRO A 112 14.60 -6.36 -6.74
N LYS A 113 15.56 -5.52 -7.16
CA LYS A 113 16.12 -4.44 -6.37
C LYS A 113 15.72 -3.04 -6.84
N PHE A 114 15.09 -2.92 -8.01
CA PHE A 114 14.82 -1.63 -8.63
C PHE A 114 13.38 -1.53 -9.14
N LYS A 115 12.68 -0.50 -8.66
CA LYS A 115 11.29 -0.21 -8.98
C LYS A 115 11.17 1.26 -9.38
N LEU A 116 10.40 1.52 -10.43
CA LEU A 116 9.88 2.85 -10.72
C LEU A 116 8.43 2.92 -10.28
N PHE A 117 7.96 4.08 -9.87
CA PHE A 117 6.56 4.28 -9.51
C PHE A 117 6.07 5.63 -9.99
N THR A 118 4.77 5.71 -10.26
CA THR A 118 4.10 6.96 -10.57
C THR A 118 2.69 6.96 -10.00
N ASP A 119 2.26 8.11 -9.51
CA ASP A 119 0.91 8.36 -9.04
C ASP A 119 0.36 9.59 -9.73
N PHE A 120 -0.83 9.45 -10.30
CA PHE A 120 -1.63 10.55 -10.79
C PHE A 120 -2.83 10.70 -9.85
N TYR A 121 -2.87 11.80 -9.12
CA TYR A 121 -3.83 12.05 -8.05
C TYR A 121 -4.28 13.50 -8.12
N ASP A 122 -5.35 13.83 -7.40
CA ASP A 122 -5.95 15.17 -7.45
C ASP A 122 -6.27 15.54 -8.91
N PHE A 123 -7.34 14.94 -9.43
CA PHE A 123 -7.71 15.08 -10.84
C PHE A 123 -8.13 16.50 -11.24
N ASP A 124 -8.44 17.35 -10.26
CA ASP A 124 -8.78 18.75 -10.50
C ASP A 124 -7.52 19.58 -10.81
N ASP A 125 -6.43 19.36 -10.06
CA ASP A 125 -5.11 19.98 -10.31
C ASP A 125 -4.18 19.13 -11.19
N ALA A 126 -4.60 17.91 -11.56
CA ALA A 126 -3.85 16.93 -12.34
C ALA A 126 -2.42 16.68 -11.82
N LYS A 127 -2.26 16.36 -10.53
CA LYS A 127 -0.92 16.17 -9.94
C LYS A 127 -0.28 14.83 -10.33
N LEU A 128 0.98 14.89 -10.76
CA LEU A 128 1.77 13.71 -11.12
C LEU A 128 3.00 13.56 -10.23
N LYS A 129 3.04 12.50 -9.42
CA LYS A 129 4.23 12.05 -8.70
C LYS A 129 4.94 10.98 -9.52
N VAL A 130 6.27 11.07 -9.59
CA VAL A 130 7.12 10.04 -10.18
C VAL A 130 8.29 9.75 -9.24
N GLY A 131 8.75 8.52 -9.21
CA GLY A 131 9.88 8.16 -8.36
C GLY A 131 10.51 6.82 -8.69
N ALA A 132 11.62 6.58 -8.02
CA ALA A 132 12.39 5.36 -8.11
C ALA A 132 12.76 4.88 -6.71
N GLU A 133 12.79 3.56 -6.55
CA GLU A 133 13.23 2.90 -5.34
C GLU A 133 14.32 1.89 -5.69
N TRP A 134 15.43 1.95 -4.96
CA TRP A 134 16.50 0.98 -5.01
C TRP A 134 16.69 0.30 -3.66
N ALA A 135 16.36 -0.99 -3.57
CA ALA A 135 16.59 -1.82 -2.40
C ALA A 135 18.06 -2.25 -2.26
N PHE A 136 18.70 -1.82 -1.17
CA PHE A 136 20.00 -2.34 -0.72
C PHE A 136 19.85 -3.73 -0.11
N SER A 137 18.77 -3.90 0.66
CA SER A 137 18.38 -5.15 1.32
C SER A 137 16.85 -5.27 1.36
N PRO A 138 16.29 -6.43 1.75
CA PRO A 138 14.84 -6.56 1.93
C PRO A 138 14.25 -5.57 2.95
N LYS A 139 15.06 -5.04 3.88
CA LYS A 139 14.62 -4.14 4.96
C LYS A 139 14.91 -2.67 4.71
N LEU A 140 15.76 -2.34 3.72
CA LEU A 140 16.24 -0.98 3.52
C LEU A 140 16.42 -0.65 2.04
N SER A 141 15.83 0.46 1.62
CA SER A 141 15.91 0.99 0.26
C SER A 141 16.18 2.49 0.24
N LEU A 142 16.88 2.94 -0.79
CA LEU A 142 16.94 4.34 -1.19
C LEU A 142 15.71 4.67 -2.03
N ILE A 143 15.14 5.85 -1.81
CA ILE A 143 14.02 6.38 -2.58
C ILE A 143 14.38 7.77 -3.08
N GLY A 144 14.05 8.03 -4.34
CA GLY A 144 13.96 9.38 -4.87
C GLY A 144 12.61 9.58 -5.53
N GLU A 145 11.94 10.66 -5.20
CA GLU A 145 10.63 11.00 -5.76
C GLU A 145 10.52 12.48 -6.06
N SER A 146 9.74 12.83 -7.07
CA SER A 146 9.34 14.21 -7.34
C SER A 146 7.83 14.26 -7.31
N MET A 147 7.29 15.07 -6.42
CA MET A 147 5.85 15.31 -6.33
C MET A 147 5.46 16.37 -7.37
N ASP A 148 4.29 16.25 -7.96
CA ASP A 148 3.74 17.29 -8.85
C ASP A 148 4.74 17.82 -9.91
N VAL A 149 5.19 16.91 -10.78
CA VAL A 149 6.15 17.21 -11.85
C VAL A 149 5.55 18.16 -12.90
N LEU A 150 4.22 18.28 -12.96
CA LEU A 150 3.52 19.05 -13.98
C LEU A 150 3.58 20.56 -13.71
N ASP A 151 3.40 21.00 -12.47
CA ASP A 151 3.39 22.44 -12.13
C ASP A 151 4.61 22.92 -11.35
N HIS A 152 5.23 22.06 -10.52
CA HIS A 152 6.31 22.47 -9.60
C HIS A 152 7.67 21.84 -9.91
N GLY A 153 7.74 21.05 -10.99
CA GLY A 153 8.99 20.54 -11.56
C GLY A 153 9.87 19.82 -10.55
N SER A 154 11.06 20.38 -10.27
CA SER A 154 12.09 19.78 -9.39
C SER A 154 12.12 20.36 -7.97
N ASP A 155 11.28 21.35 -7.65
CA ASP A 155 11.25 21.99 -6.32
C ASP A 155 10.55 21.13 -5.25
N THR A 156 10.03 20.00 -5.69
CA THR A 156 9.29 18.98 -4.96
C THR A 156 9.99 17.63 -5.06
N THR A 157 11.28 17.62 -5.41
CA THR A 157 12.12 16.42 -5.42
C THR A 157 12.63 16.12 -4.01
N TYR A 158 12.42 14.89 -3.56
CA TYR A 158 12.85 14.35 -2.29
C TYR A 158 13.77 13.14 -2.52
N LEU A 159 14.78 13.01 -1.68
CA LEU A 159 15.66 11.84 -1.61
C LEU A 159 15.70 11.33 -0.17
N GLY A 160 15.68 10.02 0.01
CA GLY A 160 15.70 9.46 1.35
C GLY A 160 15.70 7.96 1.43
N LEU A 161 15.37 7.45 2.61
CA LEU A 161 15.45 6.03 2.95
C LEU A 161 14.07 5.51 3.34
N ARG A 162 13.79 4.28 2.93
CA ARG A 162 12.63 3.49 3.36
C ARG A 162 13.10 2.27 4.11
N ALA A 163 12.62 2.14 5.35
CA ALA A 163 12.80 0.98 6.19
C ALA A 163 11.54 0.10 6.18
N ARG A 164 11.72 -1.22 6.26
CA ARG A 164 10.64 -2.21 6.32
C ARG A 164 10.85 -3.16 7.50
N PHE A 165 9.77 -3.49 8.18
CA PHE A 165 9.74 -4.36 9.36
C PHE A 165 8.81 -5.55 9.15
#